data_AF-A0AB73G5P8-F1
#
_entry.id   AF-A0AB73G5P8-F1
#
_cell.length_a   1.000
_cell.length_b   1.000
_cell.length_c   1.000
_cell.angle_alpha   90.00
_cell.angle_beta   90.00
_cell.angle_gamma   90.00
#
_symmetry.space_group_name_H-M   'P 1'
#
loop_
_entity.id
_entity.type
_entity.pdbx_description
1 polymer ?
#
loop_
_entity_poly.entity_id
_entity_poly.type
_entity_poly.pdbx_seq_one_letter_code
_entity_poly.pdbx_strand_id
1 'polypeptide(L)' 'MYSWIKRFVPRDDCTSALFRSVEIMELVCNEKFKEAAERAVLKGIEFIPIDSNYIYDPWGEAS' A
#
# COMPACT_ATOMS: atom_id res chain seq x y z
N MET A 1 3.40 -11.40 18.81
CA MET A 1 4.06 -10.58 17.78
C MET A 1 3.15 -10.62 16.56
N TYR A 2 2.76 -9.49 16.00
CA TYR A 2 1.88 -9.47 14.82
C TYR A 2 2.74 -9.76 13.58
N SER A 3 2.85 -11.03 13.19
CA SER A 3 3.80 -11.48 12.15
C SER A 3 3.42 -11.15 10.71
N TRP A 4 2.16 -10.78 10.44
CA TRP A 4 1.64 -10.61 9.07
C TRP A 4 0.32 -9.85 9.01
N ILE A 5 0.08 -9.17 7.89
CA ILE A 5 -1.22 -8.58 7.53
C ILE A 5 -1.76 -9.34 6.31
N LYS A 6 -2.82 -10.12 6.53
CA LYS A 6 -3.52 -10.89 5.47
C LYS A 6 -4.52 -10.07 4.67
N ARG A 7 -4.94 -8.92 5.22
CA ARG A 7 -5.90 -8.03 4.58
C ARG A 7 -5.65 -6.61 5.05
N PHE A 8 -5.35 -5.75 4.10
CA PHE A 8 -5.26 -4.32 4.33
C PHE A 8 -6.62 -3.68 4.02
N VAL A 9 -7.20 -2.99 5.00
CA VAL A 9 -8.49 -2.29 4.84
C VAL A 9 -8.29 -0.85 5.31
N PRO A 10 -8.32 0.15 4.40
CA PRO A 10 -8.29 1.54 4.81
C PRO A 10 -9.56 1.88 5.59
N ARG A 11 -9.47 2.82 6.52
CA ARG A 11 -10.67 3.35 7.20
C ARG A 11 -11.58 4.07 6.21
N ASP A 12 -12.88 4.01 6.43
CA ASP A 12 -13.88 4.65 5.57
C ASP A 12 -13.75 6.18 5.52
N ASP A 13 -13.17 6.78 6.57
CA ASP A 13 -12.90 8.22 6.69
C ASP A 13 -11.51 8.63 6.17
N CYS A 14 -10.74 7.70 5.56
CA CYS A 14 -9.43 8.01 5.00
C CYS A 14 -9.58 8.80 3.68
N THR A 15 -9.50 10.13 3.76
CA THR A 15 -9.58 11.00 2.57
C THR A 15 -8.22 11.29 1.94
N SER A 16 -7.12 10.86 2.55
CA SER A 16 -5.76 11.16 2.08
C SER A 16 -5.42 10.38 0.81
N ALA A 17 -4.90 11.07 -0.20
CA ALA A 17 -4.50 10.44 -1.46
C ALA A 17 -3.15 9.71 -1.39
N LEU A 18 -2.31 10.08 -0.42
CA LEU A 18 -1.02 9.48 -0.11
C LEU A 18 -0.79 9.58 1.40
N PHE A 19 -0.41 8.50 2.06
CA PHE A 19 -0.08 8.48 3.48
C PHE A 19 0.96 7.41 3.80
N ARG A 20 1.62 7.54 4.96
CA ARG A 20 2.50 6.50 5.49
C ARG A 20 1.66 5.57 6.38
N SER A 21 1.60 4.28 6.07
CA SER A 21 1.05 3.28 7.00
C SER A 21 2.17 2.78 7.90
N VAL A 22 1.95 2.83 9.21
CA VAL A 22 2.92 2.36 10.22
C VAL A 22 2.86 0.84 10.39
N GLU A 23 1.78 0.22 9.93
CA GLU A 23 1.44 -1.20 10.07
C GLU A 23 2.18 -2.05 9.02
N ILE A 24 2.28 -1.54 7.79
CA ILE A 24 3.07 -2.15 6.72
C ILE A 24 4.40 -1.43 6.48
N MET A 25 4.66 -0.33 7.20
CA MET A 25 5.86 0.51 7.07
C MET A 25 6.09 1.10 5.67
N GLU A 26 5.10 1.08 4.78
CA GLU A 26 5.17 1.54 3.39
C GLU A 26 4.35 2.82 3.14
N LEU A 27 4.59 3.45 1.99
CA LEU A 27 3.72 4.50 1.45
C LEU A 27 2.52 3.88 0.74
N VAL A 28 1.32 4.31 1.12
CA VAL A 28 0.07 3.87 0.52
C VAL A 28 -0.59 5.06 -0.16
N CYS A 29 -1.06 4.84 -1.38
CA CYS A 29 -1.77 5.86 -2.15
C CYS A 29 -3.09 5.31 -2.70
N ASN A 30 -4.00 6.21 -3.03
CA ASN A 30 -5.22 5.85 -3.72
C ASN A 30 -5.01 5.84 -5.25
N GLU A 31 -5.99 5.31 -5.97
CA GLU A 31 -5.96 5.19 -7.43
C GLU A 31 -5.78 6.56 -8.12
N LYS A 32 -6.42 7.61 -7.60
CA LYS A 32 -6.31 8.97 -8.15
C LYS A 32 -4.87 9.49 -8.12
N PHE A 33 -4.12 9.21 -7.05
CA PHE A 33 -2.71 9.59 -6.95
C PHE A 33 -1.86 8.80 -7.94
N LYS A 34 -2.07 7.47 -8.02
CA LYS A 34 -1.38 6.61 -8.98
C LYS A 34 -1.53 7.13 -10.41
N GLU A 35 -2.76 7.38 -10.85
CA GLU A 35 -3.00 7.89 -12.21
C GLU A 35 -2.32 9.24 -12.46
N ALA A 36 -2.33 10.14 -11.46
CA ALA A 36 -1.66 11.43 -11.59
C ALA A 36 -0.14 11.29 -11.71
N ALA A 37 0.47 10.37 -10.95
CA ALA A 37 1.88 10.05 -11.04
C ALA A 37 2.26 9.42 -12.39
N GLU A 38 1.43 8.52 -12.92
CA GLU A 38 1.61 7.90 -14.23
C GLU A 38 1.52 8.93 -15.36
N ARG A 39 0.53 9.84 -15.30
CA ARG A 39 0.41 10.96 -16.25
C ARG A 39 1.61 11.91 -16.19
N ALA A 40 2.18 12.11 -15.00
CA ALA A 40 3.37 12.94 -14.81
C ALA A 40 4.68 12.23 -15.19
N VAL A 41 4.64 10.94 -15.55
CA VAL A 41 5.80 10.13 -15.94
C VAL A 41 6.91 10.17 -14.88
N LEU A 42 6.50 10.05 -13.60
CA LEU A 42 7.46 9.99 -12.51
C LEU A 42 8.36 8.76 -12.64
N LYS A 43 9.68 8.95 -12.52
CA LYS A 43 10.67 7.88 -12.63
C LYS A 43 11.06 7.35 -11.26
N GLY A 44 11.38 6.06 -11.20
CA GLY A 44 11.84 5.41 -9.97
C GLY A 44 10.74 5.11 -8.96
N ILE A 45 9.47 5.07 -9.41
CA ILE A 45 8.32 4.71 -8.59
C ILE A 45 7.69 3.45 -9.19
N GLU A 46 7.37 2.49 -8.33
CA GLU A 46 6.61 1.29 -8.66
C GLU A 46 5.35 1.28 -7.81
N PHE A 47 4.22 0.90 -8.41
CA PHE A 47 2.95 0.78 -7.72
C PHE A 47 2.57 -0.68 -7.59
N ILE A 48 2.48 -1.16 -6.35
CA ILE A 48 2.07 -2.52 -6.02
C ILE A 48 0.60 -2.47 -5.58
N PRO A 49 -0.31 -3.24 -6.20
CA PRO A 49 -1.71 -3.26 -5.80
C PRO A 49 -1.86 -3.88 -4.41
N ILE A 50 -2.65 -3.21 -3.56
CA ILE A 50 -3.07 -3.73 -2.27
C ILE A 50 -4.50 -4.28 -2.45
N ASP A 51 -4.60 -5.52 -2.90
CA ASP A 51 -5.87 -6.22 -3.17
C ASP A 51 -6.11 -7.40 -2.21
N SER A 52 -7.06 -8.28 -2.53
CA SER A 52 -7.38 -9.45 -1.71
C SER A 52 -6.24 -10.47 -1.59
N ASN A 53 -5.23 -10.40 -2.45
CA ASN A 53 -4.06 -11.27 -2.44
C ASN A 53 -2.85 -10.61 -1.76
N TYR A 54 -2.95 -9.34 -1.36
CA TYR A 54 -1.86 -8.66 -0.68
C TYR A 54 -1.61 -9.26 0.71
N ILE A 55 -0.39 -9.74 0.91
CA ILE A 55 0.11 -10.21 2.21
C ILE A 55 1.36 -9.40 2.53
N TYR A 56 1.32 -8.68 3.65
CA TYR A 56 2.53 -8.11 4.22
C TYR A 56 3.17 -9.13 5.15
N ASP A 57 4.34 -9.63 4.77
CA ASP A 57 5.16 -10.55 5.53
C ASP A 57 6.62 -10.10 5.47
N PRO A 58 7.06 -9.25 6.42
CA PRO A 58 8.41 -8.72 6.44
C PRO A 58 9.47 -9.77 6.83
N TRP A 59 9.05 -10.95 7.31
CA TRP A 59 9.94 -12.00 7.83
C TRP A 59 9.95 -13.27 6.97
N GLY A 60 9.07 -13.38 5.98
CA GLY A 60 8.97 -14.54 5.09
C GLY A 60 8.40 -15.79 5.77
N GLU A 61 7.71 -15.65 6.91
CA GLU A 61 7.15 -16.76 7.69
C GLU A 61 5.89 -17.37 7.04
N ALA A 62 5.29 -16.72 6.05
CA ALA A 62 4.08 -17.16 5.36
C ALA A 62 4.32 -18.12 4.17
N SER A 63 5.55 -18.62 4.00
CA SER A 63 5.94 -19.59 2.95
C SER A 63 5.56 -21.02 3.28
#